data_AF-A0A6I6E9W1-F1
#
_entry.id   AF-A0A6I6E9W1-F1
#
_cell.length_a   1.000
_cell.length_b   1.000
_cell.length_c   1.000
_cell.angle_alpha   90.00
_cell.angle_beta   90.00
_cell.angle_gamma   90.00
#
_symmetry.space_group_name_H-M   'P 1'
#
loop_
_entity.id
_entity.type
_entity.pdbx_description
1 polymer ?
#
loop_
_entity_poly.entity_id
_entity_poly.type
_entity_poly.pdbx_seq_one_letter_code
_entity_poly.pdbx_strand_id
1 'polypeptide(L)'
;MGAGVIDQLDILETPVPSAWSSPEDHATVERRVRLYLNALGVQDPHEIEVLLRRVIERVEFRARLGQLGEPLEVSIEETLRLLDRWLVDELGLDSDPDQISAARAAVLGGHVPGWTGHWSGLNKEPLAESIRAVRFRAVPERAPLTMEPSIIRLCCHHMLRRLLARIGRLLGLWGQRHSTLEVRP
;
A
#
# COMPACT_ATOMS: atom_id res chain seq x y z
N MET A 1 -7.07 -15.48 -55.41
CA MET A 1 -7.22 -16.06 -54.06
C MET A 1 -6.15 -15.40 -53.19
N GLY A 2 -6.52 -14.47 -52.31
CA GLY A 2 -5.55 -13.70 -51.53
C GLY A 2 -6.17 -12.68 -50.57
N ALA A 3 -7.36 -12.98 -50.03
CA ALA A 3 -8.13 -12.05 -49.18
C ALA A 3 -8.15 -12.48 -47.69
N GLY A 4 -7.20 -13.30 -47.25
CA GLY A 4 -7.25 -13.94 -45.91
C GLY A 4 -6.20 -13.48 -44.90
N VAL A 5 -5.25 -12.61 -45.26
CA VAL A 5 -4.12 -12.24 -44.38
C VAL A 5 -4.22 -10.79 -43.88
N ILE A 6 -4.90 -9.91 -44.61
CA ILE A 6 -5.03 -8.49 -44.24
C ILE A 6 -6.02 -8.34 -43.06
N ASP A 7 -7.07 -9.16 -43.02
CA ASP A 7 -8.11 -9.14 -41.96
C ASP A 7 -7.60 -9.56 -40.58
N GLN A 8 -6.49 -10.30 -40.50
CA GLN A 8 -5.91 -10.73 -39.21
C GLN A 8 -4.96 -9.69 -38.59
N LEU A 9 -4.47 -8.73 -39.37
CA LEU A 9 -3.63 -7.64 -38.85
C LEU A 9 -4.47 -6.50 -38.24
N ASP A 10 -5.69 -6.27 -38.73
CA ASP A 10 -6.64 -5.30 -38.14
C ASP A 10 -7.10 -5.70 -36.71
N ILE A 11 -7.07 -6.99 -36.38
CA ILE A 11 -7.40 -7.51 -35.04
C ILE A 11 -6.27 -7.21 -34.03
N LEU A 12 -5.04 -6.97 -34.50
CA LEU A 12 -3.90 -6.62 -33.66
C LEU A 12 -3.73 -5.09 -33.50
N GLU A 13 -4.37 -4.29 -34.35
CA GLU A 13 -4.43 -2.83 -34.24
C GLU A 13 -5.65 -2.33 -33.46
N THR A 14 -6.56 -3.22 -33.05
CA THR A 14 -7.65 -2.82 -32.17
C THR A 14 -7.03 -2.51 -30.80
N PRO A 15 -7.06 -1.26 -30.31
CA PRO A 15 -6.56 -0.98 -28.97
C PRO A 15 -7.37 -1.84 -28.01
N VAL A 16 -6.67 -2.67 -27.22
CA VAL A 16 -7.27 -3.42 -26.13
C VAL A 16 -8.13 -2.42 -25.37
N PRO A 17 -9.45 -2.67 -25.19
CA PRO A 17 -10.29 -1.74 -24.46
C PRO A 17 -9.63 -1.54 -23.11
N SER A 18 -9.11 -0.33 -22.90
CA SER A 18 -8.52 0.03 -21.62
C SER A 18 -9.60 -0.26 -20.59
N ALA A 19 -9.27 -0.82 -19.43
CA ALA A 19 -10.21 -1.03 -18.32
C ALA A 19 -10.81 0.28 -17.75
N TRP A 20 -10.66 1.38 -18.50
CA TRP A 20 -11.13 2.75 -18.32
C TRP A 20 -12.18 3.13 -19.37
N SER A 21 -12.86 2.17 -19.98
CA SER A 21 -13.77 2.42 -21.10
C SER A 21 -15.26 2.39 -20.73
N SER A 22 -15.62 1.91 -19.53
CA SER A 22 -17.00 1.97 -19.06
C SER A 22 -17.27 3.16 -18.14
N PRO A 23 -18.48 3.77 -18.20
CA PRO A 23 -18.92 4.76 -17.22
C PRO A 23 -18.92 4.23 -15.77
N GLU A 24 -19.08 2.92 -15.60
CA GLU A 24 -19.10 2.26 -14.29
C GLU A 24 -17.70 2.22 -13.66
N ASP A 25 -16.65 2.01 -14.47
CA ASP A 25 -15.26 2.07 -14.02
C ASP A 25 -14.91 3.47 -13.53
N HIS A 26 -15.37 4.50 -14.25
CA HIS A 26 -15.16 5.90 -13.88
C HIS A 26 -15.80 6.23 -12.53
N ALA A 27 -17.07 5.86 -12.34
CA ALA A 27 -17.78 6.09 -11.08
C ALA A 27 -17.12 5.35 -9.89
N THR A 28 -16.62 4.14 -10.13
CA THR A 28 -15.94 3.36 -9.10
C THR A 28 -14.60 3.98 -8.69
N VAL A 29 -13.82 4.45 -9.66
CA VAL A 29 -12.55 5.15 -9.43
C VAL A 29 -12.79 6.47 -8.71
N GLU A 30 -13.75 7.28 -9.15
CA GLU A 30 -14.08 8.53 -8.48
C GLU A 30 -14.43 8.31 -7.00
N ARG A 31 -15.31 7.32 -6.73
CA ARG A 31 -15.69 6.97 -5.36
C ARG A 31 -14.47 6.54 -4.55
N ARG A 32 -13.57 5.74 -5.12
CA ARG A 32 -12.37 5.26 -4.45
C ARG A 32 -11.40 6.41 -4.13
N VAL A 33 -11.17 7.32 -5.07
CA VAL A 33 -10.33 8.51 -4.87
C VAL A 33 -10.92 9.41 -3.78
N ARG A 34 -12.24 9.67 -3.80
CA ARG A 34 -12.90 10.45 -2.74
C ARG A 34 -12.70 9.83 -1.36
N LEU A 35 -12.92 8.52 -1.22
CA LEU A 35 -12.70 7.82 0.06
C LEU A 35 -11.24 7.92 0.51
N TYR A 36 -10.30 7.83 -0.43
CA TYR A 36 -8.89 7.93 -0.13
C TYR A 36 -8.48 9.35 0.29
N LEU A 37 -8.95 10.39 -0.40
CA LEU A 37 -8.72 11.79 -0.03
C LEU A 37 -9.28 12.09 1.38
N ASN A 38 -10.46 11.57 1.70
CA ASN A 38 -11.01 11.66 3.07
C ASN A 38 -10.10 10.97 4.09
N ALA A 39 -9.57 9.78 3.76
CA ALA A 39 -8.65 9.05 4.64
C ALA A 39 -7.30 9.79 4.83
N LEU A 40 -6.87 10.59 3.86
CA LEU A 40 -5.72 11.48 3.98
C LEU A 40 -6.02 12.73 4.83
N GLY A 41 -7.29 13.01 5.15
CA GLY A 41 -7.71 14.16 5.95
C GLY A 41 -8.27 15.34 5.17
N VAL A 42 -8.50 15.20 3.84
CA VAL A 42 -9.20 16.22 3.04
C VAL A 42 -10.70 16.12 3.32
N GLN A 43 -11.26 17.14 3.99
CA GLN A 43 -12.67 17.12 4.43
C GLN A 43 -13.55 18.12 3.69
N ASP A 44 -13.00 19.21 3.15
CA ASP A 44 -13.78 20.19 2.40
C ASP A 44 -14.20 19.60 1.03
N PRO A 45 -15.50 19.55 0.73
CA PRO A 45 -15.99 19.10 -0.57
C PRO A 45 -15.34 19.82 -1.76
N HIS A 46 -15.02 21.12 -1.65
CA HIS A 46 -14.43 21.88 -2.75
C HIS A 46 -12.98 21.45 -3.01
N GLU A 47 -12.21 21.22 -1.94
CA GLU A 47 -10.86 20.68 -2.03
C GLU A 47 -10.89 19.28 -2.68
N ILE A 48 -11.85 18.43 -2.26
CA ILE A 48 -12.05 17.09 -2.82
C ILE A 48 -12.34 17.17 -4.32
N GLU A 49 -13.26 18.02 -4.78
CA GLU A 49 -13.59 18.14 -6.21
C GLU A 49 -12.37 18.58 -7.05
N VAL A 50 -11.59 19.53 -6.55
CA VAL A 50 -10.40 20.03 -7.26
C VAL A 50 -9.35 18.91 -7.36
N LEU A 51 -9.05 18.23 -6.26
CA LEU A 51 -8.06 17.15 -6.25
C LEU A 51 -8.53 15.94 -7.04
N LEU A 52 -9.81 15.56 -6.92
CA LEU A 52 -10.42 14.47 -7.67
C LEU A 52 -10.25 14.68 -9.17
N ARG A 53 -10.65 15.84 -9.69
CA ARG A 53 -10.50 16.17 -11.11
C ARG A 53 -9.05 16.04 -11.57
N ARG A 54 -8.08 16.58 -10.81
CA ARG A 54 -6.65 16.45 -11.16
C ARG A 54 -6.19 14.99 -11.18
N VAL A 55 -6.68 14.15 -10.27
CA VAL A 55 -6.35 12.73 -10.26
C VAL A 55 -6.94 12.04 -11.50
N ILE A 56 -8.23 12.26 -11.80
CA ILE A 56 -8.91 11.69 -12.97
C ILE A 56 -8.20 12.08 -14.27
N GLU A 57 -7.87 13.36 -14.45
CA GLU A 57 -7.12 13.85 -15.62
C GLU A 57 -5.79 13.09 -15.83
N ARG A 58 -5.10 12.75 -14.75
CA ARG A 58 -3.82 12.02 -14.80
C ARG A 58 -4.00 10.53 -15.08
N VAL A 59 -5.04 9.92 -14.52
CA VAL A 59 -5.38 8.52 -14.81
C VAL A 59 -5.79 8.38 -16.27
N GLU A 60 -6.64 9.27 -16.77
CA GLU A 60 -7.01 9.36 -18.19
C GLU A 60 -5.77 9.53 -19.09
N PHE A 61 -4.85 10.41 -18.70
CA PHE A 61 -3.62 10.61 -19.45
C PHE A 61 -2.81 9.30 -19.56
N ARG A 62 -2.68 8.52 -18.49
CA ARG A 62 -2.03 7.21 -18.52
C ARG A 62 -2.79 6.18 -19.36
N ALA A 63 -4.12 6.21 -19.31
CA ALA A 63 -4.98 5.39 -20.17
C ALA A 63 -4.72 5.67 -21.65
N ARG A 64 -4.64 6.94 -22.04
CA ARG A 64 -4.33 7.34 -23.43
C ARG A 64 -2.94 6.91 -23.89
N LEU A 65 -1.98 6.79 -22.98
CA LEU A 65 -0.63 6.31 -23.27
C LEU A 65 -0.53 4.77 -23.33
N GLY A 66 -1.62 4.03 -23.09
CA GLY A 66 -1.59 2.57 -23.01
C GLY A 66 -0.81 2.04 -21.80
N GLN A 67 -0.57 2.89 -20.80
CA GLN A 67 0.19 2.58 -19.58
C GLN A 67 -0.70 2.36 -18.36
N LEU A 68 -1.99 2.08 -18.60
CA LEU A 68 -2.93 1.85 -17.53
C LEU A 68 -2.85 0.40 -17.09
N GLY A 69 -2.38 0.19 -15.85
CA GLY A 69 -2.57 -1.06 -15.12
C GLY A 69 -4.00 -1.17 -14.60
N GLU A 70 -4.17 -1.67 -13.38
CA GLU A 70 -5.48 -1.69 -12.73
C GLU A 70 -5.96 -0.25 -12.41
N PRO A 71 -7.12 0.21 -12.91
CA PRO A 71 -7.60 1.59 -12.74
C PRO A 71 -7.64 2.08 -11.30
N LEU A 72 -8.09 1.21 -10.38
CA LEU A 72 -8.23 1.55 -8.97
C LEU A 72 -6.85 1.76 -8.32
N GLU A 73 -5.90 0.86 -8.56
CA GLU A 73 -4.54 1.00 -8.04
C GLU A 73 -3.86 2.24 -8.62
N VAL A 74 -3.98 2.46 -9.93
CA VAL A 74 -3.41 3.63 -10.61
C VAL A 74 -3.98 4.93 -10.04
N SER A 75 -5.27 4.98 -9.71
CA SER A 75 -5.90 6.18 -9.13
C SER A 75 -5.33 6.54 -7.75
N ILE A 76 -5.05 5.53 -6.91
CA ILE A 76 -4.42 5.73 -5.60
C ILE A 76 -2.96 6.15 -5.76
N GLU A 77 -2.25 5.51 -6.68
CA GLU A 77 -0.86 5.86 -7.01
C GLU A 77 -0.75 7.32 -7.50
N GLU A 78 -1.62 7.74 -8.42
CA GLU A 78 -1.64 9.12 -8.92
C GLU A 78 -2.03 10.12 -7.84
N THR A 79 -2.91 9.75 -6.90
CA THR A 79 -3.23 10.61 -5.75
C THR A 79 -2.00 10.85 -4.87
N LEU A 80 -1.25 9.79 -4.53
CA LEU A 80 -0.02 9.91 -3.75
C LEU A 80 1.08 10.66 -4.51
N ARG A 81 1.23 10.43 -5.82
CA ARG A 81 2.19 11.17 -6.65
C ARG A 81 1.87 12.66 -6.74
N LEU A 82 0.59 13.02 -6.74
CA LEU A 82 0.17 14.42 -6.74
C LEU A 82 0.54 15.08 -5.41
N LEU A 83 0.34 14.38 -4.28
CA LEU A 83 0.80 14.82 -2.97
C LEU A 83 2.33 15.01 -2.93
N ASP A 84 3.07 14.01 -3.39
CA ASP A 84 4.54 14.04 -3.34
C ASP A 84 5.12 15.16 -4.19
N ARG A 85 4.57 15.40 -5.40
CA ARG A 85 4.99 16.52 -6.24
C ARG A 85 4.75 17.86 -5.56
N TRP A 86 3.57 18.04 -4.99
CA TRP A 86 3.28 19.26 -4.24
C TRP A 86 4.25 19.46 -3.07
N LEU A 87 4.59 18.40 -2.33
CA LEU A 87 5.59 18.47 -1.26
C LEU A 87 6.98 18.81 -1.77
N VAL A 88 7.39 18.23 -2.91
CA VAL A 88 8.66 18.55 -3.56
C VAL A 88 8.72 20.02 -3.96
N ASP A 89 7.66 20.54 -4.57
CA ASP A 89 7.57 21.92 -5.03
C ASP A 89 7.52 22.91 -3.84
N GLU A 90 6.69 22.62 -2.83
CA GLU A 90 6.51 23.47 -1.65
C GLU A 90 7.78 23.59 -0.81
N LEU A 91 8.53 22.49 -0.69
CA LEU A 91 9.71 22.43 0.17
C LEU A 91 11.03 22.66 -0.58
N GLY A 92 11.02 22.59 -1.92
CA GLY A 92 12.21 22.61 -2.75
C GLY A 92 13.10 21.39 -2.53
N LEU A 93 12.54 20.18 -2.53
CA LEU A 93 13.28 18.94 -2.27
C LEU A 93 13.96 18.39 -3.54
N ASP A 94 15.10 17.74 -3.39
CA ASP A 94 15.84 17.08 -4.48
C ASP A 94 15.24 15.72 -4.91
N SER A 95 13.95 15.50 -4.68
CA SER A 95 13.25 14.21 -4.91
C SER A 95 13.84 12.99 -4.17
N ASP A 96 14.58 13.22 -3.08
CA ASP A 96 15.08 12.17 -2.18
C ASP A 96 13.91 11.44 -1.46
N PRO A 97 13.77 10.10 -1.61
CA PRO A 97 12.67 9.35 -1.02
C PRO A 97 12.52 9.53 0.49
N ASP A 98 13.63 9.67 1.22
CA ASP A 98 13.61 9.85 2.68
C ASP A 98 13.05 11.23 3.06
N GLN A 99 13.39 12.26 2.28
CA GLN A 99 12.91 13.62 2.50
C GLN A 99 11.42 13.74 2.19
N ILE A 100 10.96 13.11 1.09
CA ILE A 100 9.55 13.05 0.73
C ILE A 100 8.76 12.30 1.80
N SER A 101 9.27 11.16 2.27
CA SER A 101 8.61 10.37 3.31
C SER A 101 8.48 11.14 4.62
N ALA A 102 9.52 11.87 5.03
CA ALA A 102 9.48 12.71 6.22
C ALA A 102 8.50 13.89 6.06
N ALA A 103 8.46 14.53 4.88
CA ALA A 103 7.52 15.60 4.58
C ALA A 103 6.07 15.10 4.57
N ARG A 104 5.83 13.90 4.03
CA ARG A 104 4.51 13.25 4.05
C ARG A 104 4.07 12.93 5.46
N ALA A 105 4.96 12.38 6.29
CA ALA A 105 4.67 12.11 7.70
C ALA A 105 4.32 13.39 8.48
N ALA A 106 5.00 14.50 8.18
CA ALA A 106 4.70 15.81 8.77
C ALA A 106 3.27 16.29 8.48
N VAL A 107 2.83 16.24 7.21
CA VAL A 107 1.48 16.71 6.83
C VAL A 107 0.39 15.73 7.27
N LEU A 108 0.60 14.42 7.08
CA LEU A 108 -0.38 13.39 7.45
C LEU A 108 -0.47 13.18 8.97
N GLY A 109 0.55 13.58 9.74
CA GLY A 109 0.53 13.58 11.20
C GLY A 109 -0.42 14.62 11.81
N GLY A 110 -1.04 15.49 11.00
CA GLY A 110 -2.00 16.49 11.46
C GLY A 110 -1.36 17.71 12.13
N HIS A 111 -0.04 17.86 12.04
CA HIS A 111 0.69 18.97 12.67
C HIS A 111 0.73 20.25 11.83
N VAL A 112 0.31 20.20 10.56
CA VAL A 112 0.34 21.34 9.64
C VAL A 112 -1.10 21.75 9.30
N PRO A 113 -1.70 22.73 10.00
CA PRO A 113 -3.07 23.15 9.69
C PRO A 113 -3.15 23.78 8.29
N GLY A 114 -4.29 23.63 7.61
CA GLY A 114 -4.55 24.26 6.31
C GLY A 114 -3.83 23.63 5.10
N TRP A 115 -3.08 22.53 5.30
CA TRP A 115 -2.30 21.90 4.25
C TRP A 115 -3.14 21.37 3.08
N THR A 116 -4.35 20.89 3.32
CA THR A 116 -5.25 20.37 2.28
C THR A 116 -5.77 21.48 1.35
N GLY A 117 -6.05 22.65 1.92
CA GLY A 117 -6.42 23.86 1.17
C GLY A 117 -5.28 24.38 0.30
N HIS A 118 -4.04 24.32 0.79
CA HIS A 118 -2.87 24.69 0.00
C HIS A 118 -2.55 23.66 -1.08
N TRP A 119 -2.65 22.36 -0.76
CA TRP A 119 -2.44 21.27 -1.70
C TRP A 119 -3.46 21.29 -2.87
N SER A 120 -4.72 21.57 -2.56
CA SER A 120 -5.75 21.77 -3.59
C SER A 120 -5.53 23.06 -4.40
N GLY A 121 -4.74 24.01 -3.90
CA GLY A 121 -4.47 25.30 -4.53
C GLY A 121 -5.59 26.33 -4.32
N LEU A 122 -6.52 26.06 -3.40
CA LEU A 122 -7.56 27.00 -2.99
C LEU A 122 -7.03 28.02 -1.96
N ASN A 123 -6.06 27.61 -1.14
CA ASN A 123 -5.21 28.52 -0.35
C ASN A 123 -3.84 28.68 -1.04
N LYS A 124 -3.21 29.84 -0.84
CA LYS A 124 -1.87 30.18 -1.34
C LYS A 124 -0.90 30.57 -0.23
N GLU A 125 -1.31 30.50 1.03
CA GLU A 125 -0.43 30.77 2.16
C GLU A 125 0.74 29.80 2.17
N PRO A 126 1.99 30.28 2.23
CA PRO A 126 3.15 29.41 2.22
C PRO A 126 3.18 28.55 3.49
N LEU A 127 3.36 27.24 3.34
CA LEU A 127 3.41 26.27 4.43
C LEU A 127 4.80 25.67 4.63
N ALA A 128 5.75 26.00 3.74
CA ALA A 128 7.09 25.45 3.75
C ALA A 128 7.79 25.56 5.12
N GLU A 129 7.68 26.69 5.81
CA GLU A 129 8.28 26.86 7.14
C GLU A 129 7.60 25.99 8.20
N SER A 130 6.26 25.96 8.22
CA SER A 130 5.47 25.13 9.13
C SER A 130 5.77 23.64 8.93
N ILE A 131 5.83 23.18 7.69
CA ILE A 131 6.14 21.78 7.36
C ILE A 131 7.59 21.44 7.77
N ARG A 132 8.56 22.32 7.52
CA ARG A 132 9.96 22.10 7.94
C ARG A 132 10.09 22.03 9.46
N ALA A 133 9.35 22.85 10.21
CA ALA A 133 9.39 22.89 11.67
C ALA A 133 8.93 21.57 12.32
N VAL A 134 7.99 20.86 11.69
CA VAL A 134 7.44 19.60 12.21
C VAL A 134 8.00 18.36 11.51
N ARG A 135 8.94 18.54 10.56
CA ARG A 135 9.56 17.44 9.83
C ARG A 135 10.52 16.67 10.72
N PHE A 136 10.06 15.56 11.28
CA PHE A 136 10.93 14.62 11.99
C PHE A 136 11.78 13.84 10.99
N ARG A 137 13.10 14.02 11.05
CA ARG A 137 14.01 13.06 10.40
C ARG A 137 14.08 11.85 11.32
N ALA A 138 13.31 10.81 11.02
CA ALA A 138 13.40 9.55 11.72
C ALA A 138 14.77 8.91 11.40
N VAL A 139 15.78 9.25 12.20
CA VAL A 139 17.05 8.53 12.21
C VAL A 139 16.91 7.48 13.31
N PRO A 140 16.56 6.22 12.99
CA PRO A 140 16.55 5.18 14.00
C PRO A 140 17.96 5.05 14.57
N GLU A 141 18.05 4.84 15.88
CA GLU A 141 19.32 4.48 16.49
C GLU A 141 19.86 3.22 15.81
N ARG A 142 21.18 3.18 15.56
CA ARG A 142 21.81 2.00 14.95
C ARG A 142 21.49 0.77 15.79
N ALA A 143 20.78 -0.18 15.19
CA ALA A 143 20.49 -1.45 15.83
C ALA A 143 21.82 -2.14 16.22
N PRO A 144 21.91 -2.73 17.43
CA PRO A 144 23.08 -3.50 17.82
C PRO A 144 23.30 -4.67 16.84
N LEU A 145 24.53 -4.81 16.34
CA LEU A 145 24.93 -5.90 15.42
C LEU A 145 24.89 -7.28 16.08
N THR A 146 24.73 -7.32 17.41
CA THR A 146 24.56 -8.55 18.18
C THR A 146 23.09 -8.84 18.34
N MET A 147 22.56 -9.66 17.43
CA MET A 147 21.21 -10.21 17.56
C MET A 147 21.29 -11.51 18.37
N GLU A 148 20.63 -11.57 19.52
CA GLU A 148 20.42 -12.82 20.25
C GLU A 148 19.61 -13.78 19.36
N PRO A 149 20.06 -15.03 19.16
CA PRO A 149 19.35 -15.98 18.29
C PRO A 149 17.96 -16.30 18.88
N SER A 150 16.92 -15.77 18.25
CA SER A 150 15.54 -16.09 18.61
C SER A 150 15.12 -17.41 17.96
N ILE A 151 14.80 -18.41 18.78
CA ILE A 151 14.29 -19.69 18.29
C ILE A 151 12.82 -19.48 17.90
N ILE A 152 12.54 -19.47 16.60
CA ILE A 152 11.16 -19.46 16.09
C ILE A 152 10.50 -20.78 16.48
N ARG A 153 9.71 -20.77 17.56
CA ARG A 153 8.90 -21.91 17.96
C ARG A 153 7.66 -21.99 17.06
N LEU A 154 7.79 -22.72 15.95
CA LEU A 154 6.67 -23.03 15.06
C LEU A 154 5.56 -23.75 15.86
N CYS A 155 4.39 -23.11 16.00
CA CYS A 155 3.20 -23.68 16.68
C CYS A 155 2.85 -25.09 16.19
N CYS A 156 3.14 -25.38 14.92
CA CYS A 156 2.93 -26.67 14.28
C CYS A 156 3.66 -27.82 14.98
N HIS A 157 4.84 -27.56 15.58
CA HIS A 157 5.60 -28.59 16.28
C HIS A 157 4.93 -29.04 17.60
N HIS A 158 4.25 -28.11 18.29
CA HIS A 158 3.53 -28.42 19.52
C HIS A 158 2.21 -29.16 19.24
N MET A 159 1.53 -28.82 18.15
CA MET A 159 0.35 -29.56 17.69
C MET A 159 0.71 -30.98 17.24
N LEU A 160 1.79 -31.13 16.45
CA LEU A 160 2.22 -32.45 15.96
C LEU A 160 2.58 -33.39 17.12
N ARG A 161 3.32 -32.89 18.13
CA ARG A 161 3.61 -33.66 19.35
C ARG A 161 2.35 -34.04 20.13
N ARG A 162 1.37 -33.15 20.27
CA ARG A 162 0.10 -33.46 20.93
C ARG A 162 -0.72 -34.49 20.16
N LEU A 163 -0.72 -34.42 18.83
CA LEU A 163 -1.39 -35.39 17.96
C LEU A 163 -0.73 -36.76 18.05
N LEU A 164 0.60 -36.83 17.94
CA LEU A 164 1.34 -38.09 18.09
C LEU A 164 1.17 -38.72 19.48
N ALA A 165 1.14 -37.91 20.56
CA ALA A 165 0.88 -38.41 21.91
C ALA A 165 -0.57 -38.87 22.13
N ARG A 166 -1.54 -38.35 21.37
CA ARG A 166 -2.92 -38.87 21.39
C ARG A 166 -3.04 -40.16 20.58
N ILE A 167 -2.40 -40.22 19.42
CA ILE A 167 -2.37 -41.41 18.57
C ILE A 167 -1.65 -42.57 19.28
N GLY A 168 -0.52 -42.31 19.95
CA GLY A 168 0.20 -43.33 20.73
C GLY A 168 -0.61 -43.89 21.91
N ARG A 169 -1.48 -43.07 22.51
CA ARG A 169 -2.43 -43.53 23.55
C ARG A 169 -3.57 -44.37 22.97
N LEU A 170 -4.07 -44.00 21.79
CA LEU A 170 -5.12 -44.76 21.10
C LEU A 170 -4.62 -46.09 20.52
N LEU A 171 -3.37 -46.16 20.10
CA LEU A 171 -2.74 -47.38 19.58
C LEU A 171 -2.20 -48.32 20.68
N GLY A 172 -2.38 -48.00 21.96
CA GLY A 172 -1.99 -48.89 23.06
C GLY A 172 -0.49 -49.15 23.21
N LEU A 173 0.37 -48.31 22.61
CA LEU A 173 1.82 -48.52 22.57
C LEU A 173 2.56 -48.15 23.88
N TRP A 174 1.86 -47.97 24.99
CA TRP A 174 2.47 -47.88 26.33
C TRP A 174 2.24 -49.19 27.08
N GLY A 175 2.91 -50.23 26.57
CA GLY A 175 3.06 -51.51 27.23
C GLY A 175 4.00 -51.40 28.43
N GLN A 176 3.45 -51.66 29.61
CA GLN A 176 4.05 -52.30 30.78
C GLN A 176 5.56 -52.11 31.00
N ARG A 177 5.93 -51.16 31.89
CA ARG A 177 6.99 -51.44 32.87
C ARG A 177 6.34 -52.06 34.09
N HIS A 178 6.34 -53.39 34.14
CA HIS A 178 6.05 -54.13 35.36
C HIS A 178 7.17 -53.92 36.39
N SER A 179 6.83 -53.19 37.46
CA SER A 179 7.14 -53.61 38.84
C SER A 179 6.62 -55.04 39.02
N THR A 180 7.23 -56.01 39.70
CA THR A 180 8.18 -56.10 40.83
C THR A 180 8.57 -57.59 40.91
N LEU A 181 9.68 -57.96 41.55
CA LEU A 181 9.65 -58.86 42.71
C LEU A 181 11.03 -59.03 43.34
N GLU A 182 11.03 -58.75 44.65
CA GLU A 182 12.09 -59.02 45.62
C GLU A 182 12.51 -60.49 45.61
N VAL A 183 13.81 -60.72 45.73
CA VAL A 183 14.35 -61.98 46.27
C VAL A 183 15.36 -61.61 47.35
N ARG A 184 15.03 -61.97 48.59
CA ARG A 184 15.92 -62.09 49.74
C ARG A 184 15.30 -63.13 50.69
N PRO A 185 16.10 -63.86 51.48
CA PRO A 185 17.46 -64.36 51.27
C PRO A 185 17.47 -65.85 50.85
#